data_AF-B8BR50-F1
#
_entry.id   AF-B8BR50-F1
#
_cell.length_a   1.000
_cell.length_b   1.000
_cell.length_c   1.000
_cell.angle_alpha   90.00
_cell.angle_beta   90.00
_cell.angle_gamma   90.00
#
_symmetry.space_group_name_H-M   'P 1'
#
loop_
_entity.id
_entity.type
_entity.pdbx_description
1 polymer ?
#
loop_
_entity_poly.entity_id
_entity_poly.type
_entity_poly.pdbx_seq_one_letter_code
_entity_poly.pdbx_strand_id
1 'polypeptide(L)'
;MFRTSIPGHKECGLHDGPYLHYQEYCPRIVNGEFWHWWGELPPYNDYAIRIINEWNLLNTVKSGPNIELLDPWYMTVLRPDGHLSGSDAGPSCTLSTEECMLYSLPGPVDWWNHLLVSQLKDTATHRENESPMVAWR
;
A
#
# COMPACT_ATOMS: atom_id res chain seq x y z
N MET A 1 0.74 -3.05 -12.55
CA MET A 1 1.18 -2.75 -11.18
C MET A 1 0.57 -3.75 -10.22
N PHE A 2 1.34 -4.21 -9.24
CA PHE A 2 0.89 -5.03 -8.13
C PHE A 2 1.02 -4.21 -6.84
N ARG A 3 -0.06 -4.12 -6.06
CA ARG A 3 -0.04 -3.45 -4.76
C ARG A 3 0.12 -4.51 -3.66
N THR A 4 1.04 -4.29 -2.73
CA THR A 4 1.14 -5.14 -1.53
C THR A 4 -0.13 -5.06 -0.69
N SER A 5 -0.33 -6.08 0.14
CA SER A 5 -1.41 -6.10 1.12
C SER A 5 -1.14 -5.06 2.20
N ILE A 6 -2.20 -4.53 2.80
CA ILE A 6 -2.15 -3.47 3.80
C ILE A 6 -2.85 -3.91 5.09
N PRO A 7 -2.42 -3.41 6.26
CA PRO A 7 -2.93 -3.87 7.54
C PRO A 7 -4.30 -3.27 7.87
N GLY A 8 -5.01 -3.91 8.80
CA GLY A 8 -6.07 -3.27 9.57
C GLY A 8 -5.59 -2.94 10.98
N HIS A 9 -6.05 -1.85 11.60
CA HIS A 9 -5.60 -1.44 12.93
C HIS A 9 -6.58 -1.86 14.01
N LYS A 10 -6.14 -2.65 14.99
CA LYS A 10 -7.01 -2.96 16.12
C LYS A 10 -7.36 -1.69 16.88
N GLU A 11 -8.63 -1.55 17.28
CA GLU A 11 -9.13 -0.39 18.02
C GLU A 11 -8.87 0.93 17.27
N CYS A 12 -9.04 0.92 15.94
CA CYS A 12 -8.79 2.07 15.08
C CYS A 12 -9.59 3.32 15.51
N GLY A 13 -10.78 3.15 16.11
CA GLY A 13 -11.60 4.25 16.62
C GLY A 13 -11.00 5.00 17.82
N LEU A 14 -9.92 4.51 18.44
CA LEU A 14 -9.21 5.20 19.51
C LEU A 14 -8.16 6.20 18.99
N HIS A 15 -8.01 6.32 17.68
CA HIS A 15 -6.97 7.12 17.05
C HIS A 15 -7.56 8.22 16.16
N ASP A 16 -7.37 9.47 16.58
CA ASP A 16 -7.79 10.66 15.81
C ASP A 16 -6.70 11.16 14.83
N GLY A 17 -5.56 10.46 14.75
CA GLY A 17 -4.43 10.86 13.90
C GLY A 17 -3.42 9.74 13.67
N PRO A 18 -2.39 10.01 12.83
CA PRO A 18 -1.35 9.06 12.54
C PRO A 18 -0.49 8.77 13.77
N TYR A 19 0.16 7.60 13.79
CA TYR A 19 1.24 7.35 14.74
C TYR A 19 2.39 8.33 14.51
N LEU A 20 2.85 9.01 15.57
CA LEU A 20 3.90 10.03 15.49
C LEU A 20 5.28 9.48 15.86
N HIS A 21 5.31 8.38 16.62
CA HIS A 21 6.52 7.82 17.19
C HIS A 21 6.63 6.32 16.94
N TYR A 22 7.87 5.84 16.82
CA TYR A 22 8.19 4.43 16.61
C TYR A 22 7.58 3.52 17.68
N GLN A 23 7.58 3.99 18.92
CA GLN A 23 7.05 3.27 20.08
C GLN A 23 5.53 3.02 19.98
N GLU A 24 4.81 3.82 19.19
CA GLU A 24 3.37 3.64 19.01
C GLU A 24 3.08 2.49 18.04
N TYR A 25 3.79 2.37 16.93
CA TYR A 25 3.45 1.38 15.90
C TYR A 25 4.30 0.10 15.96
N CYS A 26 5.53 0.15 16.47
CA CYS A 26 6.44 -1.00 16.51
C CYS A 26 5.87 -2.20 17.30
N PRO A 27 5.34 -2.03 18.53
CA PRO A 27 4.75 -3.15 19.26
C PRO A 27 3.63 -3.83 18.49
N ARG A 28 2.88 -3.06 17.68
CA ARG A 28 1.78 -3.59 16.88
C ARG A 28 2.25 -4.47 15.73
N ILE A 29 3.41 -4.14 15.12
CA ILE A 29 4.06 -4.97 14.09
C ILE A 29 4.65 -6.24 14.70
N VAL A 30 5.39 -6.09 15.81
CA VAL A 30 6.16 -7.20 16.40
C VAL A 30 5.25 -8.19 17.14
N ASN A 31 4.23 -7.69 17.84
CA ASN A 31 3.34 -8.51 18.65
C ASN A 31 2.07 -8.96 17.90
N GLY A 32 1.94 -8.60 16.62
CA GLY A 32 0.79 -8.99 15.80
C GLY A 32 -0.54 -8.37 16.25
N GLU A 33 -0.50 -7.14 16.80
CA GLU A 33 -1.70 -6.45 17.31
C GLU A 33 -2.56 -5.83 16.19
N PHE A 34 -2.23 -6.05 14.91
CA PHE A 34 -3.07 -5.65 13.79
C PHE A 34 -4.28 -6.59 13.65
N TRP A 35 -5.46 -5.99 13.45
CA TRP A 35 -6.73 -6.69 13.37
C TRP A 35 -6.76 -7.60 12.12
N HIS A 36 -7.28 -8.83 12.27
CA HIS A 36 -7.39 -9.91 11.26
C HIS A 36 -6.12 -10.41 10.57
N TRP A 37 -4.93 -10.01 10.99
CA TRP A 37 -3.72 -10.37 10.24
C TRP A 37 -3.09 -11.71 10.67
N TRP A 38 -3.19 -12.22 11.90
CA TRP A 38 -2.53 -13.48 12.31
C TRP A 38 -0.99 -13.51 12.09
N GLY A 39 -0.34 -12.40 11.75
CA GLY A 39 1.10 -12.35 11.43
C GLY A 39 1.47 -12.64 9.97
N GLU A 40 0.52 -12.99 9.10
CA GLU A 40 0.76 -13.46 7.72
C GLU A 40 1.02 -12.41 6.61
N LEU A 41 0.62 -11.13 6.76
CA LEU A 41 0.72 -10.11 5.71
C LEU A 41 2.16 -9.70 5.32
N PRO A 42 3.14 -9.44 6.22
CA PRO A 42 4.52 -9.15 5.84
C PRO A 42 5.17 -10.36 5.19
N PRO A 43 5.08 -11.60 5.75
CA PRO A 43 5.57 -12.77 5.03
C PRO A 43 4.97 -12.92 3.64
N TYR A 44 3.67 -12.65 3.48
CA TYR A 44 3.01 -12.64 2.18
C TYR A 44 3.53 -11.52 1.25
N ASN A 45 3.70 -10.30 1.77
CA ASN A 45 4.21 -9.17 1.01
C ASN A 45 5.65 -9.41 0.58
N ASP A 46 6.52 -9.86 1.48
CA ASP A 46 7.90 -10.26 1.19
C ASP A 46 7.95 -11.34 0.11
N TYR A 47 7.08 -12.34 0.22
CA TYR A 47 6.91 -13.36 -0.81
C TYR A 47 6.53 -12.76 -2.16
N ALA A 48 5.48 -11.94 -2.21
CA ALA A 48 4.98 -11.34 -3.45
C ALA A 48 6.03 -10.43 -4.10
N ILE A 49 6.70 -9.58 -3.31
CA ILE A 49 7.80 -8.71 -3.74
C ILE A 49 8.93 -9.55 -4.35
N ARG A 50 9.36 -10.60 -3.65
CA ARG A 50 10.41 -11.50 -4.15
C ARG A 50 10.03 -12.11 -5.49
N ILE A 51 8.83 -12.70 -5.60
CA ILE A 51 8.37 -13.35 -6.84
C ILE A 51 8.27 -12.35 -8.00
N ILE A 52 7.80 -11.13 -7.75
CA ILE A 52 7.72 -10.08 -8.77
C ILE A 52 9.13 -9.64 -9.22
N ASN A 53 10.06 -9.47 -8.28
CA ASN A 53 11.44 -9.12 -8.61
C ASN A 53 12.12 -10.23 -9.42
N GLU A 54 11.97 -11.49 -9.01
CA GLU A 54 12.46 -12.65 -9.76
C GLU A 54 11.83 -12.74 -11.15
N TRP A 55 10.52 -12.51 -11.26
CA TRP A 55 9.83 -12.43 -12.54
C TRP A 55 10.47 -11.36 -13.43
N ASN A 56 10.58 -10.12 -12.95
CA ASN A 56 11.13 -9.01 -13.73
C ASN A 56 12.60 -9.25 -14.14
N LEU A 57 13.41 -9.88 -13.29
CA LEU A 57 14.78 -10.27 -13.62
C LEU A 57 14.82 -11.31 -14.76
N LEU A 58 14.00 -12.36 -14.68
CA LEU A 58 13.90 -13.40 -15.70
C LEU A 58 13.20 -12.91 -16.97
N ASN A 59 12.37 -11.88 -16.85
CA ASN A 59 11.59 -11.31 -17.93
C ASN A 59 12.48 -10.65 -19.00
N THR A 60 13.70 -10.26 -18.63
CA THR A 60 14.75 -9.84 -19.57
C THR A 60 15.07 -10.89 -20.65
N VAL A 61 14.78 -12.16 -20.37
CA VAL A 61 14.99 -13.29 -21.30
C VAL A 61 13.67 -13.78 -21.89
N LYS A 62 12.57 -13.73 -21.13
CA LYS A 62 11.27 -14.32 -21.52
C LYS A 62 10.34 -13.38 -22.29
N SER A 63 10.65 -12.09 -22.40
CA SER A 63 9.84 -11.09 -23.13
C SER A 63 8.37 -10.99 -22.69
N GLY A 64 8.06 -11.30 -21.44
CA GLY A 64 6.76 -11.01 -20.81
C GLY A 64 6.62 -9.56 -20.34
N PRO A 65 5.54 -9.21 -19.63
CA PRO A 65 5.35 -7.87 -19.09
C PRO A 65 6.19 -7.65 -17.82
N ASN A 66 6.78 -6.45 -17.69
CA ASN A 66 7.32 -5.99 -16.42
C ASN A 66 6.16 -5.63 -15.47
N ILE A 67 6.25 -6.10 -14.23
CA ILE A 67 5.27 -5.81 -13.19
C ILE A 67 5.86 -4.76 -12.26
N GLU A 68 5.31 -3.55 -12.30
CA GLU A 68 5.63 -2.52 -11.32
C GLU A 68 5.04 -2.87 -9.95
N LEU A 69 5.79 -2.61 -8.88
CA LEU A 69 5.38 -2.83 -7.50
C LEU A 69 4.98 -1.50 -6.85
N LEU A 70 3.84 -1.48 -6.18
CA LEU A 70 3.44 -0.40 -5.27
C LEU A 70 3.36 -0.98 -3.86
N ASP A 71 4.26 -0.54 -2.98
CA ASP A 71 4.27 -0.97 -1.58
C ASP A 71 3.87 0.16 -0.63
N PRO A 72 2.56 0.33 -0.35
CA PRO A 72 2.09 1.36 0.57
C PRO A 72 2.11 0.89 2.03
N TRP A 73 2.78 -0.22 2.35
CA TRP A 73 2.76 -0.82 3.68
C TRP A 73 3.11 0.17 4.81
N TYR A 74 4.33 0.73 4.76
CA TYR A 74 4.85 1.58 5.85
C TYR A 74 4.11 2.89 5.99
N MET A 75 3.52 3.41 4.91
CA MET A 75 2.72 4.62 5.01
C MET A 75 1.32 4.33 5.57
N THR A 76 0.82 3.11 5.38
CA THR A 76 -0.53 2.72 5.78
C THR A 76 -0.56 2.23 7.23
N VAL A 77 0.49 1.54 7.68
CA VAL A 77 0.65 1.10 9.08
C VAL A 77 0.74 2.25 10.09
N LEU A 78 1.01 3.47 9.61
CA LEU A 78 1.05 4.68 10.42
C LEU A 78 -0.32 5.38 10.50
N ARG A 79 -1.36 4.83 9.86
CA ARG A 79 -2.65 5.49 9.65
C ARG A 79 -3.82 4.71 10.26
N PRO A 80 -3.85 4.50 11.59
CA PRO A 80 -5.03 3.94 12.26
C PRO A 80 -6.25 4.85 12.12
N ASP A 81 -6.03 6.17 12.00
CA ASP A 81 -7.04 7.22 11.81
C ASP A 81 -7.73 7.16 10.44
N GLY A 82 -7.16 6.43 9.48
CA GLY A 82 -7.69 6.37 8.11
C GLY A 82 -8.82 5.38 7.91
N HIS A 83 -9.22 4.64 8.94
CA HIS A 83 -10.18 3.55 8.84
C HIS A 83 -11.62 4.02 8.70
N LEU A 84 -12.45 3.16 8.08
CA LEU A 84 -13.85 3.44 7.84
C LEU A 84 -14.61 3.54 9.18
N SER A 85 -15.26 4.69 9.39
CA SER A 85 -16.09 4.93 10.57
C SER A 85 -17.52 5.33 10.20
N GLY A 86 -18.42 5.31 11.18
CA GLY A 86 -19.88 5.36 10.98
C GLY A 86 -20.41 6.46 10.03
N SER A 87 -19.85 7.67 10.03
CA SER A 87 -20.28 8.73 9.11
C SER A 87 -19.89 8.47 7.66
N ASP A 88 -18.76 7.80 7.45
CA ASP A 88 -18.13 7.62 6.14
C ASP A 88 -18.65 6.36 5.44
N ALA A 89 -19.16 5.40 6.21
CA ALA A 89 -19.75 4.17 5.70
C ALA A 89 -21.08 4.41 4.95
N GLY A 90 -21.71 5.57 5.16
CA GLY A 90 -22.98 5.96 4.53
C GLY A 90 -24.22 5.36 5.21
N PRO A 91 -25.42 5.85 4.87
CA PRO A 91 -26.65 5.59 5.63
C PRO A 91 -27.16 4.14 5.56
N SER A 92 -26.68 3.35 4.59
CA SER A 92 -27.07 1.95 4.38
C SER A 92 -26.11 0.95 5.00
N CYS A 93 -25.00 1.41 5.60
CA CYS A 93 -23.96 0.53 6.07
C CYS A 93 -24.24 0.09 7.51
N THR A 94 -24.59 -1.18 7.68
CA THR A 94 -24.86 -1.79 8.99
C THR A 94 -23.60 -2.38 9.63
N LEU A 95 -22.41 -1.96 9.19
CA LEU A 95 -21.16 -2.39 9.79
C LEU A 95 -21.11 -1.94 11.25
N SER A 96 -20.35 -2.68 12.08
CA SER A 96 -20.07 -2.25 13.45
C SER A 96 -19.55 -0.81 13.45
N THR A 97 -19.78 -0.08 14.54
CA THR A 97 -19.36 1.32 14.69
C THR A 97 -17.88 1.58 14.42
N GLU A 98 -17.06 0.52 14.43
CA GLU A 98 -15.64 0.54 14.05
C GLU A 98 -15.39 -0.55 12.99
N GLU A 99 -14.99 -0.15 11.78
CA GLU A 99 -14.55 -1.05 10.70
C GLU A 99 -13.07 -0.80 10.42
N CYS A 100 -12.23 -1.65 11.00
CA CYS A 100 -10.78 -1.44 10.99
C CYS A 100 -10.03 -2.18 9.88
N MET A 101 -10.71 -2.71 8.84
CA MET A 101 -10.07 -3.25 7.64
C MET A 101 -10.21 -2.33 6.44
N LEU A 102 -11.33 -1.60 6.35
CA LEU A 102 -11.61 -0.67 5.27
C LEU A 102 -11.11 0.73 5.63
N TYR A 103 -10.84 1.53 4.61
CA TYR A 103 -10.35 2.91 4.76
C TYR A 103 -11.39 3.90 4.24
N SER A 104 -11.56 5.00 4.97
CA SER A 104 -12.43 6.10 4.57
C SER A 104 -11.93 6.80 3.31
N LEU A 105 -12.85 7.47 2.63
CA LEU A 105 -12.58 8.41 1.55
C LEU A 105 -13.16 9.79 1.91
N PRO A 106 -12.38 10.88 1.82
CA PRO A 106 -10.94 10.90 1.48
C PRO A 106 -10.07 10.27 2.58
N GLY A 107 -8.92 9.70 2.21
CA GLY A 107 -8.07 8.94 3.13
C GLY A 107 -6.80 8.33 2.54
N PRO A 108 -6.16 7.35 3.21
CA PRO A 108 -4.91 6.73 2.75
C PRO A 108 -4.96 6.17 1.33
N VAL A 109 -6.14 5.69 0.90
CA VAL A 109 -6.38 5.18 -0.45
C VAL A 109 -6.11 6.24 -1.52
N ASP A 110 -6.40 7.51 -1.25
CA ASP A 110 -6.12 8.60 -2.18
C ASP A 110 -4.63 8.74 -2.46
N TRP A 111 -3.79 8.47 -1.46
CA TRP A 111 -2.34 8.53 -1.64
C TRP A 111 -1.79 7.32 -2.39
N TRP A 112 -2.39 6.14 -2.23
CA TRP A 112 -2.06 4.98 -3.08
C TRP A 112 -2.37 5.28 -4.54
N ASN A 113 -3.52 5.89 -4.80
CA ASN A 113 -3.92 6.33 -6.14
C ASN A 113 -3.03 7.46 -6.66
N HIS A 114 -2.59 8.37 -5.80
CA HIS A 114 -1.63 9.42 -6.15
C HIS A 114 -0.31 8.80 -6.64
N LEU A 115 0.25 7.84 -5.90
CA LEU A 115 1.47 7.12 -6.30
C LEU A 115 1.29 6.37 -7.62
N LEU A 116 0.16 5.68 -7.80
CA LEU A 116 -0.17 5.00 -9.05
C LEU A 116 -0.21 5.99 -10.23
N VAL A 117 -0.92 7.10 -10.09
CA VAL A 117 -1.05 8.10 -11.17
C VAL A 117 0.29 8.76 -11.47
N SER A 118 1.09 9.07 -10.46
CA SER A 118 2.44 9.60 -10.65
C SER A 118 3.32 8.63 -11.44
N GLN A 119 3.33 7.35 -11.07
CA GLN A 119 4.06 6.32 -11.81
C GLN A 119 3.57 6.18 -13.26
N LEU A 120 2.26 6.19 -13.50
CA LEU A 120 1.71 6.12 -14.86
C LEU A 120 2.11 7.33 -15.71
N LYS A 121 2.17 8.53 -15.13
CA LYS A 121 2.64 9.74 -15.80
C LYS A 121 4.13 9.65 -16.13
N ASP A 122 4.95 9.19 -15.19
CA ASP A 122 6.38 9.01 -15.40
C ASP A 122 6.63 7.99 -16.51
N THR A 123 5.96 6.83 -16.47
CA THR A 123 6.08 5.80 -17.51
C THR A 123 5.60 6.30 -18.89
N ALA A 124 4.53 7.11 -18.94
CA ALA A 124 4.04 7.67 -20.19
C ALA A 124 5.04 8.67 -20.81
N THR A 125 5.61 9.57 -19.99
CA THR A 125 6.56 10.60 -20.45
C THR A 125 7.96 10.04 -20.73
N HIS A 126 8.39 8.99 -20.03
CA HIS A 126 9.66 8.31 -20.34
C HIS A 126 9.65 7.64 -21.71
N ARG A 127 8.52 7.08 -22.15
CA ARG A 127 8.38 6.53 -23.51
C ARG A 127 8.48 7.58 -24.61
N GLU A 128 8.14 8.84 -24.32
CA GLU A 128 8.30 9.96 -25.26
C GLU A 128 9.77 10.40 -25.39
N ASN A 129 10.59 10.14 -24.36
CA ASN A 129 12.01 10.51 -24.31
C ASN A 129 12.98 9.39 -24.73
N GLU A 130 12.48 8.23 -25.18
CA GLU A 130 13.30 7.18 -25.84
C GLU A 130 13.68 7.56 -27.29
N SER A 131 13.92 8.85 -27.58
CA SER A 131 14.95 9.16 -28.56
C SER A 131 16.26 8.61 -28.01
N PRO A 132 16.97 7.74 -28.75
CA PRO A 132 18.17 7.09 -28.22
C PRO A 132 19.13 8.17 -27.74
N MET A 133 19.54 8.09 -26.47
CA MET A 133 20.56 8.97 -25.92
C MET A 133 21.80 8.89 -26.80
N VAL A 134 22.02 9.92 -27.63
CA VAL A 134 23.25 10.07 -28.39
C VAL A 134 24.34 10.34 -27.37
N ALA A 135 25.21 9.35 -27.16
CA ALA A 135 26.44 9.53 -26.42
C ALA A 135 27.32 10.52 -27.20
N TRP A 136 27.36 11.76 -26.73
CA TRP A 136 28.30 12.75 -27.23
C TRP A 136 29.71 12.32 -26.81
N ARG A 137 30.57 12.11 -27.81
CA ARG A 137 32.00 11.81 -27.66
C ARG A 137 32.79 13.07 -27.32
#